data_AF-A0A1Y1YUF6-F1
#
_entry.id   AF-A0A1Y1YUF6-F1
#
_cell.length_a   1.000
_cell.length_b   1.000
_cell.length_c   1.000
_cell.angle_alpha   90.00
_cell.angle_beta   90.00
_cell.angle_gamma   90.00
#
_symmetry.space_group_name_H-M   'P 1'
#
loop_
_entity.id
_entity.type
_entity.pdbx_description
1 polymer ?
#
loop_
_entity_poly.entity_id
_entity_poly.type
_entity_poly.pdbx_seq_one_letter_code
_entity_poly.pdbx_strand_id
1 'polypeptide(L)'
;MPLGTHRNSYGRLQEFGATVTSVRWIQYGNVTTRVKTASTSPDVVTSFIIRNPEGDEIDFEWVGGSPDQVQTNYYYNVILDYKNGRKTPVGCNTADGLNENMLQWDEKLKVALYYLLQDLFNHFPQFS
;
A
#
# COMPACT_ATOMS: atom_id res chain seq x y z
N MET A 1 2.97 -23.00 -5.06
CA MET A 1 3.94 -23.19 -3.98
C MET A 1 3.20 -23.84 -2.81
N PRO A 2 3.72 -24.89 -2.16
CA PRO A 2 3.04 -25.49 -1.01
C PRO A 2 3.00 -24.50 0.17
N LEU A 3 1.90 -24.48 0.92
CA LEU A 3 1.81 -23.70 2.16
C LEU A 3 2.88 -24.18 3.16
N GLY A 4 3.54 -23.25 3.82
CA GLY A 4 4.54 -23.56 4.86
C GLY A 4 3.89 -24.35 6.00
N THR A 5 4.38 -25.56 6.26
CA THR A 5 3.85 -26.44 7.34
C THR A 5 4.48 -26.13 8.69
N HIS A 6 5.55 -25.33 8.73
CA HIS A 6 6.20 -24.89 9.95
C HIS A 6 5.35 -23.86 10.68
N ARG A 7 5.25 -23.98 12.01
CA ARG A 7 4.55 -23.00 12.85
C ARG A 7 5.55 -22.01 13.44
N ASN A 8 5.22 -20.72 13.47
CA ASN A 8 6.00 -19.68 14.16
C ASN A 8 5.88 -19.82 15.69
N SER A 9 6.60 -18.99 16.45
CA SER A 9 6.58 -18.99 17.93
C SER A 9 5.21 -18.72 18.56
N TYR A 10 4.23 -18.28 17.77
CA TYR A 10 2.83 -18.07 18.18
C TYR A 10 1.91 -19.23 17.79
N GLY A 11 2.46 -20.34 17.28
CA GLY A 11 1.69 -21.52 16.89
C GLY A 11 0.91 -21.38 15.58
N ARG A 12 1.11 -20.30 14.81
CA ARG A 12 0.46 -20.08 13.50
C ARG A 12 1.35 -20.61 12.38
N LEU A 13 0.77 -21.02 11.25
CA LEU A 13 1.57 -21.41 10.09
C LEU A 13 2.45 -20.23 9.66
N GLN A 14 3.73 -20.51 9.43
CA GLN A 14 4.69 -19.54 8.95
C GLN A 14 4.36 -19.22 7.51
N GLU A 15 3.92 -17.99 7.29
CA GLU A 15 3.65 -17.44 5.97
C GLU A 15 4.95 -17.26 5.17
N PHE A 16 4.84 -17.30 3.85
CA PHE A 16 5.92 -17.04 2.92
C PHE A 16 5.51 -15.92 1.98
N GLY A 17 6.47 -15.11 1.56
CA GLY A 17 6.25 -13.99 0.65
C GLY A 17 7.38 -13.86 -0.35
N ALA A 18 7.16 -13.04 -1.37
CA ALA A 18 8.18 -12.63 -2.31
C ALA A 18 8.28 -11.11 -2.30
N THR A 19 9.50 -10.59 -2.16
CA THR A 19 9.78 -9.16 -2.14
C THR A 19 10.75 -8.83 -3.27
N VAL A 20 10.42 -7.78 -4.03
CA VAL A 20 11.34 -7.17 -4.99
C VAL A 20 11.64 -5.76 -4.50
N THR A 21 12.92 -5.42 -4.38
CA THR A 21 13.38 -4.12 -3.89
C THR A 21 14.14 -3.38 -4.99
N SER A 22 13.97 -2.06 -5.06
CA SER A 22 14.77 -1.20 -5.92
C SER A 22 16.26 -1.26 -5.54
N VAL A 23 17.13 -1.17 -6.54
CA VAL A 23 18.59 -0.99 -6.35
C VAL A 23 19.00 0.49 -6.29
N ARG A 24 18.03 1.40 -6.34
CA ARG A 24 18.24 2.85 -6.35
C ARG A 24 17.36 3.54 -5.32
N TRP A 25 17.93 4.58 -4.72
CA TRP A 25 17.21 5.53 -3.89
C TRP A 25 16.62 6.63 -4.75
N ILE A 26 15.47 7.13 -4.32
CA ILE A 26 14.78 8.26 -4.91
C ILE A 26 14.41 9.24 -3.81
N GLN A 27 14.54 10.53 -4.11
CA GLN A 27 14.12 11.60 -3.23
C GLN A 27 13.17 12.46 -4.06
N TYR A 28 11.88 12.38 -3.72
CA TYR A 28 10.77 13.00 -4.45
C TYR A 28 10.52 12.40 -5.84
N GLY A 29 9.35 12.74 -6.39
CA GLY A 29 8.91 12.34 -7.71
C GLY A 29 7.65 11.49 -7.69
N ASN A 30 7.43 10.78 -8.79
CA ASN A 30 6.23 9.98 -9.02
C ASN A 30 6.63 8.51 -9.16
N VAL A 31 6.00 7.64 -8.39
CA VAL A 31 6.12 6.19 -8.54
C VAL A 31 4.76 5.61 -8.80
N THR A 32 4.62 4.92 -9.92
CA THR A 32 3.38 4.24 -10.31
C THR A 32 3.57 2.74 -10.23
N THR A 33 2.64 2.08 -9.59
CA THR A 33 2.52 0.62 -9.63
C THR A 33 1.33 0.23 -10.47
N ARG A 34 1.48 -0.83 -11.25
CA ARG A 34 0.39 -1.45 -12.00
C ARG A 34 0.29 -2.90 -11.57
N VAL A 35 -0.68 -3.20 -10.71
CA VAL A 35 -0.73 -4.47 -9.96
C VAL A 35 -2.12 -5.09 -9.99
N LYS A 36 -2.15 -6.41 -10.12
CA LYS A 36 -3.33 -7.24 -9.84
C LYS A 36 -3.09 -7.88 -8.48
N THR A 37 -3.96 -7.60 -7.52
CA THR A 37 -3.69 -7.90 -6.11
C THR A 37 -4.17 -9.32 -5.75
N ALA A 38 -3.62 -9.88 -4.68
CA ALA A 38 -4.07 -11.15 -4.12
C ALA A 38 -5.17 -10.98 -3.04
N SER A 39 -5.93 -9.88 -3.13
CA SER A 39 -6.87 -9.40 -2.09
C SER A 39 -8.13 -10.27 -1.92
N THR A 40 -8.29 -11.35 -2.68
CA THR A 40 -9.45 -12.26 -2.55
C THR A 40 -9.34 -13.19 -1.35
N SER A 41 -8.13 -13.61 -1.00
CA SER A 41 -7.91 -14.67 -0.01
C SER A 41 -7.53 -14.06 1.34
N PRO A 42 -8.18 -14.46 2.45
CA PRO A 42 -7.77 -14.05 3.79
C PRO A 42 -6.29 -14.33 4.04
N ASP A 43 -5.70 -13.55 4.96
CA ASP A 43 -4.31 -13.70 5.43
C ASP A 43 -3.24 -13.53 4.33
N VAL A 44 -3.58 -12.88 3.21
CA VAL A 44 -2.64 -12.48 2.17
C VAL A 44 -2.63 -10.95 2.07
N VAL A 45 -1.44 -10.36 1.93
CA VAL A 45 -1.28 -8.93 1.66
C VAL A 45 -0.46 -8.74 0.40
N THR A 46 -0.99 -7.95 -0.53
CA THR A 46 -0.18 -7.34 -1.59
C THR A 46 0.21 -5.95 -1.13
N SER A 47 1.49 -5.59 -1.19
CA SER A 47 1.95 -4.27 -0.75
C SER A 47 2.89 -3.59 -1.73
N PHE A 48 2.87 -2.26 -1.71
CA PHE A 48 3.86 -1.40 -2.34
C PHE A 48 4.30 -0.36 -1.31
N ILE A 49 5.61 -0.30 -1.05
CA ILE A 49 6.18 0.45 0.06
C ILE A 49 7.37 1.28 -0.44
N ILE A 50 7.39 2.56 -0.09
CA ILE A 50 8.59 3.41 -0.17
C ILE A 50 9.08 3.65 1.24
N ARG A 51 10.34 3.32 1.50
CA ARG A 51 10.95 3.40 2.83
C ARG A 51 12.41 3.81 2.77
N ASN A 52 12.87 4.57 3.76
CA ASN A 52 14.30 4.85 3.99
C ASN A 52 14.87 4.03 5.18
N PRO A 53 16.21 3.95 5.32
CA PRO A 53 16.85 3.29 6.46
C PRO A 53 16.50 3.91 7.82
N GLU A 54 16.15 5.20 7.85
CA GLU A 54 15.81 5.96 9.05
C GLU A 54 14.42 5.65 9.59
N GLY A 55 13.58 4.94 8.82
CA GLY A 55 12.26 4.47 9.25
C GLY A 55 11.08 5.35 8.81
N ASP A 56 11.31 6.33 7.94
CA ASP A 56 10.22 6.97 7.21
C ASP A 56 9.67 6.00 6.15
N GLU A 57 8.36 5.92 6.05
CA GLU A 57 7.68 4.92 5.22
C GLU A 57 6.35 5.47 4.68
N ILE A 58 6.02 5.12 3.44
CA ILE A 58 4.71 5.31 2.81
C ILE A 58 4.29 3.95 2.26
N ASP A 59 3.13 3.47 2.67
CA ASP A 59 2.65 2.14 2.33
C ASP A 59 1.29 2.16 1.62
N PHE A 60 1.12 1.18 0.74
CA PHE A 60 -0.14 0.77 0.14
C PHE A 60 -0.30 -0.73 0.38
N GLU A 61 -1.41 -1.13 0.99
CA GLU A 61 -1.70 -2.51 1.33
C GLU A 61 -3.10 -2.93 0.85
N TRP A 62 -3.14 -3.95 0.01
CA TRP A 62 -4.37 -4.64 -0.37
C TRP A 62 -4.47 -5.92 0.44
N VAL A 63 -5.32 -5.85 1.47
CA VAL A 63 -5.50 -6.94 2.42
C VAL A 63 -6.55 -7.92 1.90
N GLY A 64 -6.22 -9.20 2.03
CA GLY A 64 -7.08 -10.33 1.77
C GLY A 64 -8.47 -10.22 2.39
N GLY A 65 -9.50 -10.56 1.62
CA GLY A 65 -10.90 -10.48 2.05
C GLY A 65 -11.51 -9.08 1.93
N SER A 66 -10.79 -8.09 1.40
CA SER A 66 -11.31 -6.75 1.12
C SER A 66 -10.88 -6.28 -0.28
N PRO A 67 -11.31 -6.97 -1.35
CA PRO A 67 -10.82 -6.75 -2.70
C PRO A 67 -11.14 -5.36 -3.28
N ASP A 68 -12.13 -4.68 -2.72
CA ASP A 68 -12.62 -3.37 -3.12
C ASP A 68 -12.00 -2.22 -2.30
N GLN A 69 -10.96 -2.50 -1.52
CA GLN A 69 -10.32 -1.53 -0.64
C GLN A 69 -8.80 -1.53 -0.78
N VAL A 70 -8.19 -0.37 -0.54
CA VAL A 70 -6.77 -0.21 -0.26
C VAL A 70 -6.58 0.41 1.12
N GLN A 71 -5.59 -0.04 1.85
CA GLN A 71 -5.13 0.62 3.08
C GLN A 71 -3.87 1.40 2.76
N THR A 72 -3.81 2.65 3.21
CA THR A 72 -2.64 3.51 3.06
C THR A 72 -2.23 4.03 4.42
N ASN A 73 -0.94 4.10 4.69
CA ASN A 73 -0.39 4.63 5.92
C ASN A 73 0.98 5.29 5.66
N TYR A 74 1.45 6.05 6.65
CA TYR A 74 2.78 6.65 6.60
C TYR A 74 3.38 6.78 8.00
N TYR A 75 4.70 6.63 8.05
CA TYR A 75 5.53 6.78 9.24
C TYR A 75 6.59 7.84 9.00
N TYR A 76 6.88 8.62 10.04
CA TYR A 76 7.96 9.60 10.02
C TYR A 76 8.59 9.73 11.40
N ASN A 77 9.89 10.05 11.47
CA ASN A 77 10.62 10.29 12.72
C ASN A 77 10.64 9.10 13.69
N VAL A 78 10.59 7.85 13.20
CA VAL A 78 10.68 6.63 14.04
C VAL A 78 9.51 6.46 15.03
N ILE A 79 8.52 7.34 15.02
CA ILE A 79 7.33 7.21 15.88
C ILE A 79 6.32 6.34 15.14
N LEU A 80 6.05 5.16 15.69
CA LEU A 80 4.95 4.31 15.28
C LEU A 80 3.62 4.97 15.68
N ASP A 81 3.13 5.87 14.83
CA ASP A 81 1.78 6.41 14.95
C ASP A 81 0.82 5.65 14.03
N TYR A 82 0.06 4.73 14.61
CA TYR A 82 -0.93 3.92 13.90
C TYR A 82 -2.20 4.71 13.51
N LYS A 83 -2.29 6.01 13.82
CA LYS A 83 -3.46 6.84 13.49
C LYS A 83 -3.46 7.36 12.05
N ASN A 84 -2.34 7.25 11.35
CA ASN A 84 -2.19 7.74 9.98
C ASN A 84 -2.79 6.78 8.94
N GLY A 85 -3.10 5.55 9.35
CA GLY A 85 -3.68 4.52 8.48
C GLY A 85 -5.11 4.87 8.08
N ARG A 86 -5.42 4.72 6.80
CA ARG A 86 -6.76 4.89 6.24
C ARG A 86 -7.10 3.74 5.30
N LYS A 87 -8.33 3.25 5.42
CA LYS A 87 -8.95 2.36 4.43
C LYS A 87 -9.78 3.18 3.46
N THR A 88 -9.57 2.97 2.17
CA THR A 88 -10.26 3.71 1.11
C THR A 88 -10.88 2.71 0.13
N PRO A 89 -12.21 2.78 -0.11
CA PRO A 89 -12.84 2.03 -1.19
C PRO A 89 -12.32 2.48 -2.56
N VAL A 90 -12.03 1.54 -3.45
CA VAL A 90 -11.50 1.82 -4.80
C VAL A 90 -12.50 1.54 -5.93
N GLY A 91 -13.73 1.18 -5.58
CA GLY A 91 -14.86 1.06 -6.53
C GLY A 91 -14.80 -0.13 -7.48
N CYS A 92 -13.73 -0.91 -7.44
CA CYS A 92 -13.54 -2.12 -8.24
C CYS A 92 -12.90 -3.22 -7.40
N ASN A 93 -13.06 -4.47 -7.83
CA ASN A 93 -12.30 -5.59 -7.29
C ASN A 93 -10.86 -5.55 -7.84
N THR A 94 -9.91 -5.25 -6.95
CA THR A 94 -8.48 -5.11 -7.29
C THR A 94 -7.80 -6.40 -7.72
N ALA A 95 -8.46 -7.54 -7.50
CA ALA A 95 -8.01 -8.86 -7.92
C ALA A 95 -8.59 -9.32 -9.26
N ASP A 96 -9.43 -8.53 -9.94
CA ASP A 96 -9.97 -8.92 -11.24
C ASP A 96 -9.02 -8.54 -12.40
N GLY A 97 -8.28 -7.44 -12.26
CA GLY A 97 -7.40 -6.90 -13.31
C GLY A 97 -6.19 -6.15 -12.78
N LEU A 98 -5.39 -5.60 -13.70
CA LEU A 98 -4.30 -4.68 -13.35
C LEU A 98 -4.88 -3.31 -13.00
N ASN A 99 -4.52 -2.79 -11.84
CA ASN A 99 -4.91 -1.48 -11.34
C ASN A 99 -3.68 -0.59 -11.19
N GLU A 100 -3.80 0.68 -11.54
CA GLU A 100 -2.72 1.66 -11.42
C GLU A 100 -2.87 2.45 -10.13
N ASN A 101 -1.78 2.54 -9.36
CA ASN A 101 -1.71 3.33 -8.13
C ASN A 101 -0.46 4.19 -8.18
N MET A 102 -0.63 5.48 -7.97
CA MET A 102 0.45 6.46 -8.06
C MET A 102 0.71 7.08 -6.69
N LEU A 103 1.98 7.13 -6.33
CA LEU A 103 2.49 7.96 -5.25
C LEU A 103 3.26 9.12 -5.88
N GLN A 104 2.91 10.34 -5.48
CA GLN A 104 3.62 11.56 -5.84
C GLN A 104 3.98 12.30 -4.56
N TRP A 105 5.26 12.66 -4.39
CA TRP A 105 5.70 13.48 -3.27
C TRP A 105 6.81 14.45 -3.67
N ASP A 106 6.85 15.59 -2.99
CA ASP A 106 7.87 16.63 -3.17
C ASP A 106 8.26 17.24 -1.82
N GLU A 107 9.16 18.24 -1.83
CA GLU A 107 9.65 18.90 -0.62
C GLU A 107 8.56 19.65 0.17
N LYS A 108 7.51 20.12 -0.51
CA LYS A 108 6.41 20.92 0.03
C LYS A 108 5.22 20.03 0.41
N LEU A 109 4.99 18.98 -0.36
CA LEU A 109 4.21 17.81 -0.01
C LEU A 109 5.00 16.97 1.00
N LYS A 110 5.11 17.44 2.24
CA LYS A 110 5.34 16.57 3.39
C LYS A 110 4.19 15.57 3.43
N VAL A 111 4.35 14.39 2.81
CA VAL A 111 3.37 13.30 2.67
C VAL A 111 1.96 13.76 3.00
N ALA A 112 1.37 14.52 2.09
CA ALA A 112 0.12 15.20 2.33
C ALA A 112 -1.07 14.24 2.19
N LEU A 113 -1.11 13.13 2.94
CA LEU A 113 -2.34 12.34 3.05
C LEU A 113 -3.46 13.15 3.72
N TYR A 114 -3.14 14.22 4.45
CA TYR A 114 -4.13 15.10 5.08
C TYR A 114 -4.86 16.02 4.09
N TYR A 115 -4.22 16.42 2.97
CA TYR A 115 -4.84 17.32 1.98
C TYR A 115 -5.13 16.64 0.63
N LEU A 116 -4.35 15.63 0.21
CA LEU A 116 -4.56 14.94 -1.08
C LEU A 116 -5.83 14.09 -1.10
N LEU A 117 -6.29 13.58 0.06
CA LEU A 117 -7.54 12.81 0.15
C LEU A 117 -8.81 13.68 0.18
N GLN A 118 -8.69 15.01 0.25
CA GLN A 118 -9.82 15.93 -0.01
C GLN A 118 -9.86 16.40 -1.47
N ASP A 119 -8.71 16.48 -2.16
CA ASP A 119 -8.67 16.92 -3.56
C ASP A 119 -8.88 15.77 -4.58
N LEU A 120 -8.44 14.54 -4.28
CA LEU A 120 -8.64 13.38 -5.17
C LEU A 120 -10.10 12.93 -5.32
N PHE A 121 -11.01 13.33 -4.42
CA PHE A 121 -12.43 12.99 -4.52
C PHE A 121 -13.33 14.15 -4.99
N ASN A 122 -12.79 15.37 -5.08
CA ASN A 122 -13.56 16.55 -5.53
C ASN A 122 -13.31 16.92 -7.01
N HIS A 123 -12.39 16.26 -7.70
CA HIS A 123 -12.12 16.47 -9.13
C HIS A 123 -11.97 15.15 -9.89
N PHE A 124 -13.06 14.39 -10.00
CA PHE A 124 -13.25 13.53 -11.17
C PHE A 124 -14.15 14.28 -12.16
N PRO A 125 -13.70 14.59 -13.40
CA PRO A 125 -14.61 15.00 -14.44
C PRO A 125 -15.58 13.84 -14.71
N GLN A 126 -16.87 14.11 -14.50
CA GLN A 126 -17.95 13.29 -15.05
C GLN A 126 -17.83 13.38 -16.58
N PHE A 127 -17.35 12.32 -17.23
CA PHE A 127 -17.39 12.25 -18.69
C PHE A 127 -18.82 11.87 -19.13
N SER A 128 -19.38 12.70 -20.01
CA SER A 128 -20.62 12.49 -20.75
C SER A 128 -20.51 11.37 -21.77
#